data_AF-A0A224YBX2-F1
#
_entry.id   AF-A0A224YBX2-F1
#
_cell.length_a   1.000
_cell.length_b   1.000
_cell.length_c   1.000
_cell.angle_alpha   90.00
_cell.angle_beta   90.00
_cell.angle_gamma   90.00
#
_symmetry.space_group_name_H-M   'P 1'
#
loop_
_entity.id
_entity.type
_entity.pdbx_description
1 polymer ?
#
loop_
_entity_poly.entity_id
_entity_poly.type
_entity_poly.pdbx_seq_one_letter_code
_entity_poly.pdbx_strand_id
1 'polypeptide(L)'
;MSLPVIVGLVVCALLAAPAKSTEEEADYSTIDGTEVTEPEPEYYRMDKFMNTDDDIWVFNTTQSGPQDCKKDKKHNITNTNITFVRSHREGHTIVNETLVGYFTHYSGNETVYDGIDISGGTTDVYAEHLYYSSDDMKCGLVKVFAEKNTVWTELRVRGRANYDSLDEECRKEYKAYVDAIKPKKNSTSPYRDDCL
;
A
#
# COMPACT_ATOMS: atom_id res chain seq x y z
N MET A 1 -8.68 -39.10 65.34
CA MET A 1 -9.44 -38.14 66.16
C MET A 1 -9.60 -36.88 65.32
N SER A 2 -10.72 -36.76 64.58
CA SER A 2 -11.92 -35.98 64.97
C SER A 2 -11.81 -34.49 64.57
N LEU A 3 -12.58 -34.12 63.54
CA LEU A 3 -12.94 -32.76 63.01
C LEU A 3 -13.58 -31.85 64.09
N PRO A 4 -13.68 -30.49 63.94
CA PRO A 4 -14.42 -29.78 62.87
C PRO A 4 -13.70 -28.54 62.27
N VAL A 5 -13.85 -28.22 60.98
CA VAL A 5 -14.95 -27.50 60.29
C VAL A 5 -15.35 -26.18 60.97
N ILE A 6 -14.88 -25.06 60.42
CA ILE A 6 -15.64 -23.80 60.41
C ILE A 6 -15.68 -23.28 58.98
N VAL A 7 -16.90 -23.27 58.46
CA VAL A 7 -17.34 -22.75 57.17
C VAL A 7 -17.33 -21.23 57.24
N GLY A 8 -16.51 -20.59 56.40
CA GLY A 8 -16.56 -19.15 56.15
C GLY A 8 -17.17 -18.88 54.78
N LEU A 9 -18.50 -18.81 54.73
CA LEU A 9 -19.26 -18.35 53.57
C LEU A 9 -19.08 -16.83 53.42
N VAL A 10 -18.25 -16.41 52.46
CA VAL A 10 -18.25 -15.01 52.00
C VAL A 10 -19.16 -14.91 50.79
N VAL A 11 -20.40 -14.50 51.06
CA VAL A 11 -21.38 -14.10 50.04
C VAL A 11 -21.02 -12.68 49.60
N CYS A 12 -20.22 -12.54 48.55
CA CYS A 12 -20.11 -11.27 47.83
C CYS A 12 -21.33 -11.13 46.93
N ALA A 13 -22.38 -10.50 47.46
CA ALA A 13 -23.44 -9.94 46.66
C ALA A 13 -22.87 -8.81 45.78
N LEU A 14 -22.55 -9.13 44.53
CA LEU A 14 -22.34 -8.13 43.49
C LEU A 14 -23.71 -7.53 43.14
N LEU A 15 -24.01 -6.40 43.77
CA LEU A 15 -25.08 -5.52 43.33
C LEU A 15 -24.74 -5.02 41.93
N ALA A 16 -25.46 -5.55 40.94
CA ALA A 16 -25.58 -4.94 39.62
C ALA A 16 -26.33 -3.61 39.80
N ALA A 17 -25.60 -2.51 39.79
CA ALA A 17 -26.17 -1.19 39.56
C ALA A 17 -26.14 -0.92 38.05
N PRO A 18 -27.24 -0.45 37.44
CA PRO A 18 -27.23 -0.04 36.04
C PRO A 18 -26.31 1.18 35.90
N ALA A 19 -25.22 1.03 35.14
CA ALA A 19 -24.43 2.16 34.70
C ALA A 19 -25.30 3.00 33.76
N LYS A 20 -25.69 4.18 34.25
CA LYS A 20 -26.40 5.21 33.50
C LYS A 20 -25.41 5.76 32.46
N SER A 21 -25.62 5.41 31.19
CA SER A 21 -24.96 6.05 30.06
C SER A 21 -25.23 7.54 30.13
N THR A 22 -24.16 8.32 30.20
CA THR A 22 -24.24 9.75 29.95
C THR A 22 -23.79 9.91 28.51
N GLU A 23 -24.78 9.92 27.63
CA GLU A 23 -24.63 10.37 26.26
C GLU A 23 -24.36 11.88 26.34
N GLU A 24 -23.10 12.25 26.10
CA GLU A 24 -22.72 13.63 25.84
C GLU A 24 -23.10 13.88 24.37
N GLU A 25 -24.33 14.34 24.16
CA GLU A 25 -24.77 14.81 22.85
C GLU A 25 -23.91 16.02 22.45
N ALA A 26 -23.03 15.81 21.47
CA ALA A 26 -22.40 16.90 20.77
C ALA A 26 -23.48 17.65 19.98
N ASP A 27 -23.75 18.88 20.40
CA ASP A 27 -24.61 19.86 19.75
C ASP A 27 -24.10 20.13 18.32
N TYR A 28 -24.70 19.44 17.35
CA TYR A 28 -24.44 19.62 15.92
C TYR A 28 -25.22 20.85 15.43
N SER A 29 -24.53 21.98 15.29
CA SER A 29 -25.07 23.16 14.65
C SER A 29 -25.41 22.84 13.18
N THR A 30 -26.70 22.69 12.90
CA THR A 30 -27.22 22.53 11.54
C THR A 30 -27.13 23.87 10.82
N ILE A 31 -26.18 24.03 9.91
CA ILE A 31 -26.26 25.06 8.87
C ILE A 31 -26.58 24.32 7.57
N ASP A 32 -27.83 24.46 7.14
CA ASP A 32 -28.31 24.16 5.78
C ASP A 32 -28.43 22.68 5.35
N GLY A 33 -29.06 21.83 6.17
CA GLY A 33 -29.77 20.60 5.74
C GLY A 33 -29.00 19.56 4.92
N THR A 34 -27.70 19.74 4.76
CA THR A 34 -26.83 18.89 3.97
C THR A 34 -26.02 18.07 4.95
N GLU A 35 -26.33 16.79 5.03
CA GLU A 35 -25.49 15.80 5.71
C GLU A 35 -24.13 15.80 5.00
N VAL A 36 -23.13 16.43 5.62
CA VAL A 36 -21.74 16.35 5.16
C VAL A 36 -21.27 14.95 5.51
N THR A 37 -21.58 14.00 4.64
CA THR A 37 -20.96 12.68 4.66
C THR A 37 -19.50 12.89 4.27
N GLU A 38 -18.57 12.65 5.20
CA GLU A 38 -17.17 12.56 4.85
C GLU A 38 -17.04 11.50 3.75
N PRO A 39 -16.31 11.77 2.66
CA PRO A 39 -16.18 10.81 1.58
C PRO A 39 -15.51 9.54 2.14
N GLU A 40 -16.14 8.40 1.90
CA GLU A 40 -15.57 7.10 2.23
C GLU A 40 -14.16 6.99 1.61
N PRO A 41 -13.16 6.52 2.37
CA PRO A 41 -11.80 6.40 1.86
C PRO A 41 -11.77 5.47 0.64
N GLU A 42 -11.17 5.94 -0.45
CA GLU A 42 -10.98 5.14 -1.65
C GLU A 42 -9.80 4.17 -1.46
N TYR A 43 -10.02 2.90 -1.80
CA TYR A 43 -9.03 1.84 -1.65
C TYR A 43 -8.67 1.20 -2.99
N TYR A 44 -7.38 1.09 -3.29
CA TYR A 44 -6.89 0.54 -4.55
C TYR A 44 -6.41 -0.89 -4.40
N ARG A 45 -6.65 -1.69 -5.43
CA ARG A 45 -6.43 -3.15 -5.40
C ARG A 45 -5.07 -3.51 -5.96
N MET A 46 -4.05 -3.63 -5.11
CA MET A 46 -2.70 -4.09 -5.48
C MET A 46 -2.73 -5.48 -6.13
N ASP A 47 -3.57 -6.40 -5.63
CA ASP A 47 -3.74 -7.72 -6.24
C ASP A 47 -4.24 -7.63 -7.69
N LYS A 48 -5.13 -6.69 -7.98
CA LYS A 48 -5.61 -6.43 -9.34
C LYS A 48 -4.59 -5.68 -10.17
N PHE A 49 -3.88 -4.71 -9.59
CA PHE A 49 -2.82 -3.93 -10.24
C PHE A 49 -1.62 -4.79 -10.66
N MET A 50 -1.29 -5.82 -9.89
CA MET A 50 -0.22 -6.77 -10.24
C MET A 50 -0.69 -7.88 -11.19
N ASN A 51 -2.00 -8.10 -11.32
CA ASN A 51 -2.56 -9.10 -12.23
C ASN A 51 -2.66 -8.58 -13.67
N THR A 52 -1.51 -8.46 -14.34
CA THR A 52 -1.43 -8.14 -15.77
C THR A 52 -0.41 -9.05 -16.45
N ASP A 53 -0.54 -9.23 -17.76
CA ASP A 53 0.47 -9.91 -18.59
C ASP A 53 1.52 -8.94 -19.13
N ASP A 54 1.24 -7.64 -19.03
CA ASP A 54 2.18 -6.57 -19.37
C ASP A 54 3.27 -6.43 -18.31
N ASP A 55 4.43 -5.93 -18.73
CA ASP A 55 5.47 -5.48 -17.81
C ASP A 55 4.98 -4.24 -17.03
N ILE A 56 5.32 -4.15 -15.74
CA ILE A 56 5.01 -2.99 -14.89
C ILE A 56 6.30 -2.20 -14.68
N TRP A 57 6.44 -1.06 -15.34
CA TRP A 57 7.64 -0.23 -15.31
C TRP A 57 7.60 0.79 -14.19
N VAL A 58 8.75 1.02 -13.54
CA VAL A 58 8.93 2.19 -12.68
C VAL A 58 9.23 3.38 -13.56
N PHE A 59 8.21 4.22 -13.77
CA PHE A 59 8.32 5.37 -14.65
C PHE A 59 9.01 6.55 -13.96
N ASN A 60 8.54 6.93 -12.76
CA ASN A 60 9.23 7.89 -11.89
C ASN A 60 9.39 7.33 -10.48
N THR A 61 10.39 7.82 -9.76
CA THR A 61 10.63 7.44 -8.37
C THR A 61 11.28 8.57 -7.58
N THR A 62 11.02 8.56 -6.27
CA THR A 62 11.69 9.40 -5.27
C THR A 62 12.82 8.68 -4.54
N GLN A 63 13.15 7.44 -4.97
CA GLN A 63 14.30 6.69 -4.48
C GLN A 63 15.60 7.42 -4.78
N SER A 64 16.54 7.43 -3.83
CA SER A 64 17.89 7.89 -4.08
C SER A 64 18.68 6.78 -4.80
N GLY A 65 19.32 7.11 -5.91
CA GLY A 65 20.06 6.13 -6.72
C GLY A 65 19.17 5.04 -7.31
N PRO A 66 18.15 5.39 -8.12
CA PRO A 66 17.21 4.40 -8.64
C PRO A 66 17.90 3.43 -9.60
N GLN A 67 17.39 2.20 -9.66
CA GLN A 67 17.83 1.20 -10.62
C GLN A 67 17.28 1.54 -12.03
N ASP A 68 18.16 1.66 -13.03
CA ASP A 68 17.78 1.97 -14.41
C ASP A 68 16.89 0.87 -15.01
N CYS A 69 15.89 1.24 -15.82
CA CYS A 69 14.97 0.32 -16.49
C CYS A 69 14.32 -0.71 -15.55
N LYS A 70 14.00 -0.31 -14.32
CA LYS A 70 13.34 -1.19 -13.35
C LYS A 70 11.92 -1.55 -13.79
N LYS A 71 11.60 -2.85 -13.83
CA LYS A 71 10.27 -3.38 -14.09
C LYS A 71 9.96 -4.64 -13.29
N ASP A 72 8.67 -4.88 -13.09
CA ASP A 72 8.13 -6.12 -12.55
C ASP A 72 7.33 -6.87 -13.62
N LYS A 73 7.54 -8.19 -13.72
CA LYS A 73 6.79 -9.06 -14.62
C LYS A 73 6.16 -10.20 -13.84
N LYS A 74 4.83 -10.28 -13.87
CA LYS A 74 4.08 -11.39 -13.29
C LYS A 74 4.54 -12.71 -13.90
N HIS A 75 4.87 -13.68 -13.05
CA HIS A 75 5.15 -15.06 -13.46
C HIS A 75 3.98 -15.98 -13.14
N ASN A 76 3.46 -15.91 -11.91
CA ASN A 76 2.27 -16.63 -11.47
C ASN A 76 1.52 -15.83 -10.41
N ILE A 77 0.20 -15.94 -10.34
CA ILE A 77 -0.61 -15.24 -9.35
C ILE A 77 -1.76 -16.10 -8.87
N THR A 78 -2.07 -16.02 -7.59
CA THR A 78 -3.28 -16.57 -6.97
C THR A 78 -4.06 -15.46 -6.28
N ASN A 79 -5.12 -15.82 -5.54
CA ASN A 79 -5.93 -14.84 -4.82
C ASN A 79 -5.17 -14.13 -3.69
N THR A 80 -4.09 -14.73 -3.15
CA THR A 80 -3.40 -14.22 -1.95
C THR A 80 -1.90 -14.03 -2.14
N ASN A 81 -1.33 -14.50 -3.25
CA ASN A 81 0.10 -14.37 -3.51
C ASN A 81 0.42 -14.21 -4.99
N ILE A 82 1.64 -13.77 -5.25
CA ILE A 82 2.20 -13.60 -6.59
C ILE A 82 3.67 -14.04 -6.57
N THR A 83 4.10 -14.65 -7.67
CA THR A 83 5.52 -14.77 -8.02
C THR A 83 5.76 -13.88 -9.22
N PHE A 84 6.78 -13.03 -9.16
CA PHE A 84 7.11 -12.10 -10.22
C PHE A 84 8.63 -11.97 -10.37
N VAL A 85 9.06 -11.57 -11.56
CA VAL A 85 10.46 -11.28 -11.85
C VAL A 85 10.63 -9.77 -11.86
N ARG A 86 11.44 -9.27 -10.93
CA ARG A 86 11.89 -7.88 -10.92
C ARG A 86 13.19 -7.79 -11.72
N SER A 87 13.22 -6.91 -12.70
CA SER A 87 14.37 -6.74 -13.59
C SER A 87 14.83 -5.30 -13.57
N HIS A 88 16.15 -5.08 -13.68
CA HIS A 88 16.73 -3.76 -13.88
C HIS A 88 18.03 -3.85 -14.67
N ARG A 89 18.50 -2.70 -15.16
CA ARG A 89 19.72 -2.59 -15.94
C ARG A 89 20.89 -2.16 -15.05
N GLU A 90 21.98 -2.91 -15.13
CA GLU A 90 23.28 -2.57 -14.56
C GLU A 90 24.31 -2.47 -15.69
N GLY A 91 24.66 -1.24 -16.07
CA GLY A 91 25.50 -0.99 -17.24
C GLY A 91 24.87 -1.53 -18.52
N HIS A 92 25.49 -2.56 -19.11
CA HIS A 92 25.01 -3.24 -20.32
C HIS A 92 24.29 -4.56 -20.04
N THR A 93 24.08 -4.90 -18.77
CA THR A 93 23.47 -6.18 -18.37
C THR A 93 22.10 -5.96 -17.76
N ILE A 94 21.21 -6.94 -17.96
CA ILE A 94 19.91 -7.00 -17.27
C ILE A 94 20.05 -7.98 -16.12
N VAL A 95 19.80 -7.50 -14.91
CA VAL A 95 19.73 -8.30 -13.70
C VAL A 95 18.27 -8.68 -13.49
N ASN A 96 18.03 -9.94 -13.14
CA ASN A 96 16.69 -10.47 -12.88
C ASN A 96 16.67 -11.12 -11.50
N GLU A 97 15.66 -10.79 -10.70
CA GLU A 97 15.40 -11.38 -9.41
C GLU A 97 13.99 -11.96 -9.38
N THR A 98 13.86 -13.21 -8.95
CA THR A 98 12.54 -13.83 -8.72
C THR A 98 12.12 -13.54 -7.30
N LEU A 99 10.96 -12.89 -7.16
CA LEU A 99 10.39 -12.46 -5.89
C LEU A 99 9.04 -13.15 -5.66
N VAL A 100 8.73 -13.35 -4.38
CA VAL A 100 7.43 -13.85 -3.92
C VAL A 100 6.79 -12.76 -3.08
N GLY A 101 5.56 -12.42 -3.44
CA GLY A 101 4.75 -11.45 -2.73
C GLY A 101 3.48 -12.06 -2.15
N TYR A 102 3.10 -11.61 -0.97
CA TYR A 102 1.85 -11.97 -0.30
C TYR A 102 0.98 -10.71 -0.18
N PHE A 103 -0.25 -10.77 -0.69
CA PHE A 103 -1.15 -9.62 -0.66
C PHE A 103 -1.66 -9.35 0.75
N THR A 104 -1.71 -8.08 1.14
CA THR A 104 -2.07 -7.62 2.49
C THR A 104 -3.09 -6.49 2.47
N HIS A 105 -3.73 -6.28 3.62
CA HIS A 105 -4.71 -5.21 3.88
C HIS A 105 -4.01 -4.06 4.62
N TYR A 106 -3.18 -3.29 3.93
CA TYR A 106 -2.33 -2.24 4.50
C TYR A 106 -3.16 -1.10 5.11
N SER A 107 -4.22 -0.66 4.46
CA SER A 107 -5.07 0.43 4.96
C SER A 107 -6.05 0.03 6.07
N GLY A 108 -6.08 -1.25 6.45
CA GLY A 108 -7.01 -1.79 7.45
C GLY A 108 -8.38 -2.22 6.89
N ASN A 109 -8.62 -2.06 5.58
CA ASN A 109 -9.80 -2.64 4.93
C ASN A 109 -9.63 -4.14 4.69
N GLU A 110 -10.32 -4.96 5.48
CA GLU A 110 -10.23 -6.44 5.45
C GLU A 110 -10.70 -7.08 4.12
N THR A 111 -11.27 -6.32 3.20
CA THR A 111 -11.78 -6.83 1.91
C THR A 111 -10.94 -6.43 0.70
N VAL A 112 -10.02 -5.48 0.88
CA VAL A 112 -9.19 -4.90 -0.19
C VAL A 112 -7.74 -5.24 0.05
N TYR A 113 -7.13 -5.98 -0.89
CA TYR A 113 -5.70 -6.19 -0.94
C TYR A 113 -5.02 -5.00 -1.62
N ASP A 114 -4.63 -4.00 -0.84
CA ASP A 114 -3.94 -2.77 -1.27
C ASP A 114 -2.42 -2.81 -1.02
N GLY A 115 -1.95 -3.79 -0.25
CA GLY A 115 -0.55 -4.00 0.07
C GLY A 115 0.01 -5.32 -0.47
N ILE A 116 1.32 -5.43 -0.45
CA ILE A 116 2.07 -6.65 -0.73
C ILE A 116 3.34 -6.71 0.13
N ASP A 117 3.51 -7.78 0.88
CA ASP A 117 4.76 -8.10 1.57
C ASP A 117 5.65 -8.92 0.63
N ILE A 118 6.90 -8.53 0.46
CA ILE A 118 7.82 -9.06 -0.55
C ILE A 118 8.96 -9.83 0.12
N SER A 119 9.29 -10.98 -0.45
CA SER A 119 10.39 -11.86 -0.01
C SER A 119 11.09 -12.53 -1.20
N GLY A 120 12.26 -13.11 -0.93
CA GLY A 120 13.10 -13.75 -1.95
C GLY A 120 14.07 -12.76 -2.61
N GLY A 121 14.88 -13.25 -3.55
CA GLY A 121 15.88 -12.44 -4.25
C GLY A 121 16.95 -11.86 -3.31
N THR A 122 17.56 -10.76 -3.75
CA THR A 122 18.54 -9.96 -2.98
C THR A 122 17.99 -8.57 -2.63
N THR A 123 16.69 -8.37 -2.82
CA THR A 123 16.00 -7.10 -2.55
C THR A 123 16.00 -6.73 -1.06
N ASP A 124 16.17 -5.44 -0.78
CA ASP A 124 16.01 -4.83 0.54
C ASP A 124 14.56 -4.33 0.78
N VAL A 125 13.72 -4.34 -0.27
CA VAL A 125 12.29 -4.04 -0.19
C VAL A 125 11.55 -5.20 0.48
N TYR A 126 10.83 -4.89 1.55
CA TYR A 126 10.03 -5.87 2.29
C TYR A 126 8.52 -5.67 2.15
N ALA A 127 8.05 -4.49 1.77
CA ALA A 127 6.63 -4.24 1.54
C ALA A 127 6.37 -3.11 0.53
N GLU A 128 5.22 -3.15 -0.12
CA GLU A 128 4.72 -2.11 -1.01
C GLU A 128 3.22 -1.87 -0.78
N HIS A 129 2.77 -0.63 -0.94
CA HIS A 129 1.37 -0.23 -0.79
C HIS A 129 0.92 0.63 -1.98
N LEU A 130 -0.14 0.21 -2.66
CA LEU A 130 -0.77 0.94 -3.76
C LEU A 130 -1.78 1.91 -3.17
N TYR A 131 -1.46 3.20 -3.20
CA TYR A 131 -2.32 4.24 -2.61
C TYR A 131 -3.04 5.11 -3.66
N TYR A 132 -2.78 4.86 -4.94
CA TYR A 132 -3.53 5.41 -6.07
C TYR A 132 -3.41 4.48 -7.28
N SER A 133 -4.47 4.33 -8.05
CA SER A 133 -4.48 3.68 -9.37
C SER A 133 -5.46 4.40 -10.29
N SER A 134 -5.10 4.55 -11.56
CA SER A 134 -6.07 4.96 -12.57
C SER A 134 -7.20 3.93 -12.69
N ASP A 135 -8.36 4.36 -13.19
CA ASP A 135 -9.53 3.49 -13.40
C ASP A 135 -9.23 2.26 -14.27
N ASP A 136 -8.38 2.43 -15.30
CA ASP A 136 -7.95 1.36 -16.19
C ASP A 136 -6.76 0.54 -15.64
N MET A 137 -6.30 0.89 -14.43
CA MET A 137 -5.15 0.32 -13.73
C MET A 137 -3.85 0.35 -14.54
N LYS A 138 -3.74 1.17 -15.59
CA LYS A 138 -2.49 1.29 -16.36
C LYS A 138 -1.45 2.11 -15.63
N CYS A 139 -1.85 2.92 -14.65
CA CYS A 139 -0.97 3.76 -13.85
C CYS A 139 -1.28 3.60 -12.38
N GLY A 140 -0.26 3.60 -11.53
CA GLY A 140 -0.44 3.52 -10.08
C GLY A 140 0.69 4.15 -9.29
N LEU A 141 0.39 4.63 -8.10
CA LEU A 141 1.36 5.16 -7.16
C LEU A 141 1.60 4.17 -6.04
N VAL A 142 2.84 3.70 -5.94
CA VAL A 142 3.25 2.67 -5.00
C VAL A 142 4.21 3.28 -3.99
N LYS A 143 3.87 3.18 -2.71
CA LYS A 143 4.79 3.45 -1.61
C LYS A 143 5.59 2.19 -1.34
N VAL A 144 6.90 2.30 -1.37
CA VAL A 144 7.85 1.20 -1.21
C VAL A 144 8.54 1.32 0.14
N PHE A 145 8.58 0.23 0.89
CA PHE A 145 9.21 0.11 2.19
C PHE A 145 10.38 -0.87 2.11
N ALA A 146 11.56 -0.38 2.49
CA ALA A 146 12.79 -1.16 2.49
C ALA A 146 13.54 -1.01 3.81
N GLU A 147 14.56 -1.86 3.99
CA GLU A 147 15.39 -1.88 5.19
C GLU A 147 15.89 -0.49 5.63
N LYS A 148 16.25 -0.39 6.91
CA LYS A 148 16.73 0.85 7.55
C LYS A 148 15.69 1.99 7.52
N ASN A 149 14.41 1.64 7.52
CA ASN A 149 13.28 2.57 7.45
C ASN A 149 13.31 3.44 6.19
N THR A 150 13.85 2.90 5.09
CA THR A 150 13.90 3.61 3.82
C THR A 150 12.53 3.52 3.17
N VAL A 151 11.95 4.67 2.82
CA VAL A 151 10.64 4.74 2.16
C VAL A 151 10.76 5.64 0.95
N TRP A 152 10.15 5.25 -0.16
CA TRP A 152 9.99 6.11 -1.33
C TRP A 152 8.65 5.82 -2.02
N THR A 153 8.32 6.65 -2.99
CA THR A 153 7.19 6.46 -3.88
C THR A 153 7.68 6.23 -5.29
N GLU A 154 7.03 5.30 -5.98
CA GLU A 154 7.17 5.01 -7.39
C GLU A 154 5.86 5.29 -8.12
N LEU A 155 5.95 5.97 -9.26
CA LEU A 155 4.94 6.01 -10.29
C LEU A 155 5.18 4.80 -11.19
N ARG A 156 4.24 3.84 -11.20
CA ARG A 156 4.33 2.61 -11.97
C ARG A 156 3.34 2.60 -13.13
N VAL A 157 3.76 2.03 -14.25
CA VAL A 157 2.99 2.02 -15.50
C VAL A 157 2.98 0.63 -16.10
N ARG A 158 1.82 0.14 -16.51
CA ARG A 158 1.68 -1.13 -17.23
C ARG A 158 1.95 -0.96 -18.73
N GLY A 159 2.67 -1.90 -19.30
CA GLY A 159 3.02 -1.91 -20.72
C GLY A 159 4.10 -0.89 -21.05
N ARG A 160 4.34 -0.64 -22.33
CA ARG A 160 5.30 0.38 -22.75
C ARG A 160 4.82 1.75 -22.30
N ALA A 161 5.58 2.36 -21.40
CA ALA A 161 5.26 3.69 -20.93
C ALA A 161 5.58 4.72 -22.02
N ASN A 162 4.59 5.54 -22.37
CA ASN A 162 4.78 6.81 -23.03
C ASN A 162 4.19 7.88 -22.11
N TYR A 163 4.98 8.89 -21.75
CA TYR A 163 4.57 9.93 -20.81
C TYR A 163 3.29 10.65 -21.24
N ASP A 164 3.14 10.85 -22.56
CA ASP A 164 1.98 11.54 -23.13
C ASP A 164 0.72 10.68 -23.07
N SER A 165 0.88 9.35 -23.05
CA SER A 165 -0.23 8.41 -22.88
C SER A 165 -0.53 8.08 -21.41
N LEU A 166 0.21 8.66 -20.46
CA LEU A 166 -0.09 8.46 -19.05
C LEU A 166 -1.38 9.19 -18.69
N ASP A 167 -2.22 8.50 -17.93
CA ASP A 167 -3.42 9.08 -17.35
C ASP A 167 -3.11 10.42 -16.64
N GLU A 168 -3.93 11.43 -16.93
CA GLU A 168 -3.68 12.80 -16.47
C GLU A 168 -3.76 12.91 -14.95
N GLU A 169 -4.69 12.19 -14.34
CA GLU A 169 -4.89 12.20 -12.90
C GLU A 169 -3.73 11.50 -12.19
N CYS A 170 -3.23 10.38 -12.72
CA CYS A 170 -2.03 9.74 -12.19
C CYS A 170 -0.80 10.66 -12.19
N ARG A 171 -0.61 11.47 -13.25
CA ARG A 171 0.45 12.50 -13.29
C ARG A 171 0.24 13.57 -12.23
N LYS A 172 -1.01 14.03 -12.07
CA LYS A 172 -1.39 15.06 -11.10
C LYS A 172 -1.17 14.58 -9.67
N GLU A 173 -1.59 13.37 -9.34
CA GLU A 173 -1.42 12.76 -8.03
C GLU A 173 0.06 12.56 -7.69
N TYR A 174 0.86 12.06 -8.63
CA TYR A 174 2.31 11.93 -8.41
C TYR A 174 2.96 13.30 -8.19
N LYS A 175 2.60 14.29 -9.00
CA LYS A 175 3.12 15.66 -8.87
C LYS A 175 2.72 16.28 -7.53
N ALA A 176 1.47 16.12 -7.10
CA ALA A 176 1.00 16.60 -5.81
C ALA A 176 1.79 15.99 -4.65
N TYR A 177 2.02 14.67 -4.69
CA TYR A 177 2.86 13.98 -3.72
C TYR A 177 4.30 14.54 -3.69
N VAL A 178 4.94 14.65 -4.87
CA VAL A 178 6.31 15.16 -4.98
C VAL A 178 6.42 16.59 -4.47
N ASP A 179 5.45 17.46 -4.77
CA ASP A 179 5.46 18.85 -4.31
C ASP A 179 5.26 18.95 -2.79
N ALA A 180 4.42 18.09 -2.19
CA ALA A 180 4.20 18.05 -0.75
C ALA A 180 5.44 17.63 0.07
N ILE A 181 6.36 16.86 -0.53
CA ILE A 181 7.57 16.39 0.15
C ILE A 181 8.82 17.22 -0.17
N LYS A 182 8.73 18.23 -1.05
CA LYS A 182 9.87 19.14 -1.32
C LYS A 182 10.16 20.01 -0.09
N PRO A 183 11.46 20.30 0.20
CA PRO A 183 12.66 19.97 -0.58
C PRO A 183 13.31 18.61 -0.24
N LYS A 184 12.64 17.76 0.55
CA LYS A 184 13.28 16.59 1.20
C LYS A 184 13.66 15.47 0.22
N LYS A 185 12.95 15.33 -0.90
CA LYS A 185 13.23 14.31 -1.93
C LYS A 185 13.10 14.87 -3.33
N ASN A 186 14.01 14.46 -4.20
CA ASN A 186 13.92 14.69 -5.64
C ASN A 186 13.19 13.53 -6.31
N SER A 187 12.54 13.80 -7.45
CA SER A 187 11.99 12.77 -8.33
C SER A 187 12.91 12.57 -9.53
N THR A 188 13.10 11.33 -9.94
CA THR A 188 13.87 10.94 -11.13
C THR A 188 13.11 9.88 -11.92
N SER A 189 13.41 9.74 -13.20
CA SER A 189 12.82 8.72 -14.06
C SER A 189 13.88 7.69 -14.44
N PRO A 190 13.78 6.43 -13.95
CA PRO A 190 14.69 5.36 -14.36
C PRO A 190 14.25 4.70 -15.69
N TYR A 191 13.03 4.99 -16.15
CA TYR A 191 12.54 4.53 -17.45
C TYR A 191 13.13 5.36 -18.60
N ARG A 192 13.42 4.69 -19.70
CA ARG A 192 13.88 5.27 -20.97
C ARG A 192 13.28 4.48 -22.12
N ASP A 193 13.16 5.10 -23.29
CA ASP A 193 12.56 4.45 -24.47
C ASP A 193 13.36 3.24 -24.97
N ASP A 194 14.66 3.17 -24.62
CA ASP A 194 15.56 2.07 -24.93
C ASP A 194 15.52 0.94 -23.87
N CYS A 195 14.66 1.04 -22.86
CA CYS A 195 14.41 -0.07 -21.94
C CYS A 195 13.74 -1.24 -22.71
N LEU A 196 14.22 -2.46 -22.44
CA LEU A 196 13.82 -3.71 -23.12
C LEU A 196 12.96 -4.57 -22.21
#